data_AF-A0A6N3FMC1-F1
#
_entry.id   AF-A0A6N3FMC1-F1
#
_cell.length_a   1.000
_cell.length_b   1.000
_cell.length_c   1.000
_cell.angle_alpha   90.00
_cell.angle_beta   90.00
_cell.angle_gamma   90.00
#
_symmetry.space_group_name_H-M   'P 1'
#
loop_
_entity.id
_entity.type
_entity.pdbx_description
1 polymer ?
#
loop_
_entity_poly.entity_id
_entity_poly.type
_entity_poly.pdbx_seq_one_letter_code
_entity_poly.pdbx_strand_id
1 'polypeptide(L)'
;MNEIEVKNKFKDYFLTCLYKNGFRYIVKHREGLIEAFKNMPEYGRSGWISDDGFDERAFFSMFDDLFEDWPEGELKDIFNEAGIVDWSKVSINARVFVKDNVDDEWVPQHFSGYKNGVIYCFNAGRSYFTTNGEEVSWKYGKLADE
;
A
#
# COMPACT_ATOMS: atom_id res chain seq x y z
N MET A 1 0.58 13.31 -18.03
CA MET A 1 -0.29 12.53 -17.13
C MET A 1 -1.67 13.12 -17.24
N ASN A 2 -2.70 12.33 -17.55
CA ASN A 2 -4.08 12.82 -17.64
C ASN A 2 -4.72 12.89 -16.24
N GLU A 3 -5.90 13.52 -16.13
CA GLU A 3 -6.58 13.71 -14.84
C GLU A 3 -6.89 12.39 -14.12
N ILE A 4 -7.29 11.35 -14.85
CA ILE A 4 -7.58 10.02 -14.29
C ILE A 4 -6.31 9.39 -13.70
N GLU A 5 -5.18 9.48 -14.39
CA GLU A 5 -3.89 8.99 -13.89
C GLU A 5 -3.43 9.74 -12.64
N VAL A 6 -3.69 11.05 -12.56
CA VAL A 6 -3.40 11.86 -11.36
C VAL A 6 -4.27 11.39 -10.20
N LYS A 7 -5.59 11.24 -10.41
CA LYS A 7 -6.54 10.78 -9.39
C LYS A 7 -6.16 9.40 -8.86
N ASN A 8 -5.88 8.43 -9.73
CA ASN A 8 -5.50 7.07 -9.32
C ASN A 8 -4.21 7.06 -8.49
N LYS A 9 -3.17 7.79 -8.92
CA LYS A 9 -1.94 7.89 -8.11
C LYS A 9 -2.18 8.52 -6.75
N PHE A 10 -3.07 9.51 -6.67
CA PHE A 10 -3.44 10.11 -5.39
C PHE A 10 -4.23 9.13 -4.51
N LYS A 11 -5.14 8.33 -5.08
CA LYS A 11 -5.87 7.25 -4.39
C LYS A 11 -4.91 6.23 -3.79
N ASP A 12 -3.98 5.71 -4.58
CA ASP A 12 -2.98 4.73 -4.13
C ASP A 12 -2.11 5.30 -3.00
N TYR A 13 -1.67 6.55 -3.15
CA TYR A 13 -0.89 7.24 -2.12
C TYR A 13 -1.69 7.44 -0.82
N PHE A 14 -2.94 7.90 -0.93
CA PHE A 14 -3.82 8.11 0.21
C PHE A 14 -4.09 6.81 0.96
N LEU A 15 -4.42 5.73 0.26
CA LEU A 15 -4.62 4.40 0.84
C LEU A 15 -3.33 3.87 1.49
N THR A 16 -2.17 4.09 0.87
CA THR A 16 -0.87 3.75 1.46
C THR A 16 -0.60 4.52 2.75
N CYS A 17 -0.98 5.79 2.81
CA CYS A 17 -0.87 6.60 4.04
C CYS A 17 -1.76 6.05 5.14
N LEU A 18 -3.01 5.68 4.85
CA LEU A 18 -3.90 5.02 5.81
C LEU A 18 -3.26 3.73 6.33
N TYR A 19 -2.76 2.87 5.44
CA TYR A 19 -2.11 1.62 5.81
C TYR A 19 -0.92 1.82 6.75
N LYS A 20 -0.04 2.78 6.45
CA LYS A 20 1.11 3.11 7.30
C LYS A 20 0.73 3.65 8.68
N ASN A 21 -0.48 4.21 8.82
CA ASN A 21 -1.03 4.67 10.11
C ASN A 21 -1.86 3.58 10.83
N GLY A 22 -1.79 2.34 10.35
CA GLY A 22 -2.40 1.18 10.99
C GLY A 22 -3.82 0.87 10.54
N PHE A 23 -4.38 1.61 9.58
CA PHE A 23 -5.69 1.29 9.02
C PHE A 23 -5.59 0.10 8.05
N ARG A 24 -6.51 -0.85 8.14
CA ARG A 24 -6.54 -2.04 7.29
C ARG A 24 -7.75 -2.10 6.36
N TYR A 25 -8.88 -1.55 6.80
CA TYR A 25 -10.14 -1.64 6.07
C TYR A 25 -10.73 -0.27 5.81
N ILE A 26 -11.51 -0.16 4.74
CA ILE A 26 -12.13 1.09 4.31
C ILE A 26 -13.49 0.83 3.65
N VAL A 27 -14.43 1.74 3.82
CA VAL A 27 -15.75 1.70 3.18
C VAL A 27 -16.14 3.09 2.68
N LYS A 28 -16.85 3.13 1.55
CA LYS A 28 -17.56 4.31 1.06
C LYS A 28 -19.04 4.19 1.41
N HIS A 29 -19.60 5.17 2.11
CA HIS A 29 -21.03 5.24 2.43
C HIS A 29 -21.82 6.00 1.36
N ARG A 30 -23.15 5.89 1.39
CA ARG A 30 -24.08 6.47 0.40
C ARG A 30 -23.99 7.99 0.23
N GLU A 31 -23.46 8.71 1.21
CA GLU A 31 -23.32 10.17 1.18
C GLU A 31 -21.91 10.63 0.76
N GLY A 32 -21.10 9.74 0.19
CA GLY A 32 -19.70 10.03 -0.15
C GLY A 32 -18.75 10.02 1.05
N LEU A 33 -19.27 9.81 2.26
CA LEU A 33 -18.47 9.64 3.47
C LEU A 33 -17.62 8.36 3.35
N ILE A 34 -16.31 8.52 3.47
CA ILE A 34 -15.35 7.43 3.52
C ILE A 34 -14.97 7.19 4.98
N GLU A 35 -15.00 5.94 5.42
CA GLU A 35 -14.63 5.54 6.77
C GLU A 35 -13.56 4.44 6.71
N ALA A 36 -12.48 4.60 7.47
CA ALA A 36 -11.40 3.63 7.58
C ALA A 36 -11.30 3.06 8.99
N PHE A 37 -10.92 1.78 9.10
CA PHE A 37 -10.83 1.01 10.34
C PHE A 37 -9.45 0.36 10.48
N LYS A 38 -8.91 0.35 11.71
CA LYS A 38 -7.66 -0.37 12.01
C LYS A 38 -7.85 -1.88 12.04
N ASN A 39 -8.92 -2.34 12.69
CA ASN A 39 -9.27 -3.77 12.74
C ASN A 39 -10.53 -4.07 11.93
N MET A 40 -10.82 -5.36 11.77
CA MET A 40 -11.99 -5.84 11.02
C MET A 40 -13.28 -5.35 11.71
N PRO A 41 -14.10 -4.50 11.05
CA PRO A 41 -15.37 -4.10 11.62
C PRO A 41 -16.43 -5.18 11.41
N GLU A 42 -17.44 -5.18 12.28
CA GLU A 42 -18.64 -5.99 12.15
C GLU A 42 -19.77 -5.19 11.48
N TYR A 43 -20.62 -5.87 10.71
CA TYR A 43 -21.79 -5.24 10.11
C TYR A 43 -22.99 -5.31 11.06
N GLY A 44 -23.29 -4.20 11.72
CA GLY A 44 -24.40 -4.04 12.65
C GLY A 44 -25.66 -3.43 12.03
N ARG A 45 -26.66 -3.15 12.87
CA ARG A 45 -27.92 -2.53 12.44
C ARG A 45 -27.77 -1.14 11.82
N SER A 46 -26.70 -0.43 12.17
CA SER A 46 -26.47 0.96 11.78
C SER A 46 -25.29 1.10 10.81
N GLY A 47 -24.84 0.00 10.20
CA GLY A 47 -23.67 -0.04 9.31
C GLY A 47 -22.48 -0.74 9.96
N TRP A 48 -21.28 -0.44 9.46
CA TRP A 48 -20.02 -0.99 9.97
C TRP A 48 -19.68 -0.43 11.35
N ILE A 49 -19.33 -1.30 12.28
CA ILE A 49 -19.03 -0.97 13.68
C ILE A 49 -17.71 -1.65 14.04
N SER A 50 -16.77 -0.92 14.65
CA SER A 50 -15.62 -1.53 15.31
C SER A 50 -15.90 -1.65 16.80
N ASP A 51 -15.51 -2.77 17.41
CA ASP A 51 -15.45 -2.91 18.87
C ASP A 51 -14.40 -1.97 19.49
N ASP A 52 -13.51 -1.49 18.65
CA ASP A 52 -12.47 -0.53 18.97
C ASP A 52 -13.04 0.87 19.20
N GLY A 53 -12.46 1.62 20.14
CA GLY A 53 -12.85 3.00 20.44
C GLY A 53 -12.79 3.93 19.22
N PHE A 54 -13.39 5.12 19.33
CA PHE A 54 -13.42 6.11 18.24
C PHE A 54 -12.03 6.45 17.65
N ASP A 55 -10.95 6.32 18.43
CA ASP A 55 -9.55 6.56 18.01
C ASP A 55 -8.98 5.54 17.01
N GLU A 56 -9.74 4.50 16.69
CA GLU A 56 -9.36 3.47 15.71
C GLU A 56 -10.10 3.61 14.37
N ARG A 57 -10.84 4.70 14.21
CA ARG A 57 -11.58 5.05 13.00
C ARG A 57 -11.19 6.42 12.46
N ALA A 58 -11.26 6.57 11.15
CA ALA A 58 -11.06 7.85 10.49
C ALA A 58 -12.14 8.10 9.44
N PHE A 59 -12.65 9.33 9.39
CA PHE A 59 -13.74 9.75 8.52
C PHE A 59 -13.26 10.83 7.56
N PHE A 60 -13.63 10.71 6.29
CA PHE A 60 -13.24 11.64 5.23
C PHE A 60 -14.45 11.94 4.34
N SER A 61 -14.73 13.21 4.07
CA SER A 61 -15.83 13.63 3.21
C SER A 61 -15.40 14.52 2.04
N MET A 62 -14.16 15.02 2.04
CA MET A 62 -13.66 15.96 1.01
C MET A 62 -13.10 15.26 -0.23
N PHE A 63 -13.11 13.93 -0.29
CA PHE A 63 -12.46 13.13 -1.33
C PHE A 63 -13.38 12.01 -1.86
N ASP A 64 -14.70 12.25 -1.90
CA ASP A 64 -15.68 11.27 -2.37
C ASP A 64 -15.49 10.93 -3.86
N ASP A 65 -15.08 11.91 -4.67
CA ASP A 65 -14.75 11.77 -6.08
C ASP A 65 -13.55 10.84 -6.35
N LEU A 66 -12.66 10.66 -5.37
CA LEU A 66 -11.54 9.70 -5.44
C LEU A 66 -12.00 8.25 -5.42
N PHE A 67 -13.22 8.01 -4.95
CA PHE A 67 -13.84 6.69 -4.79
C PHE A 67 -15.15 6.60 -5.57
N GLU A 68 -15.33 7.42 -6.61
CA GLU A 68 -16.58 7.46 -7.39
C GLU A 68 -16.95 6.08 -7.96
N ASP A 69 -15.95 5.31 -8.37
CA ASP A 69 -16.03 3.96 -8.93
C ASP A 69 -16.30 2.87 -7.90
N TRP A 70 -16.15 3.17 -6.61
CA TRP A 70 -16.34 2.19 -5.54
C TRP A 70 -17.81 2.00 -5.19
N PRO A 71 -18.24 0.74 -4.98
CA PRO A 71 -19.58 0.43 -4.52
C PRO A 71 -19.81 0.92 -3.09
N GLU A 72 -20.99 1.48 -2.85
CA GLU A 72 -21.40 1.95 -1.52
C GLU A 72 -21.61 0.78 -0.56
N GLY A 73 -21.13 0.92 0.68
CA GLY A 73 -21.30 -0.03 1.76
C GLY A 73 -20.38 -1.26 1.71
N GLU A 74 -19.62 -1.45 0.64
CA GLU A 74 -18.66 -2.56 0.52
C GLU A 74 -17.40 -2.27 1.35
N LEU A 75 -17.10 -3.16 2.30
CA LEU A 75 -15.84 -3.13 3.04
C LEU A 75 -14.72 -3.64 2.15
N LYS A 76 -13.68 -2.82 1.98
CA LYS A 76 -12.50 -3.14 1.18
C LYS A 76 -11.26 -3.22 2.06
N ASP A 77 -10.33 -4.08 1.65
CA ASP A 77 -9.03 -4.24 2.28
C ASP A 77 -8.03 -3.25 1.64
N ILE A 78 -7.53 -2.30 2.43
CA ILE A 78 -6.64 -1.22 1.96
C ILE A 78 -5.36 -1.77 1.36
N PHE A 79 -4.81 -2.86 1.91
CA PHE A 79 -3.56 -3.44 1.42
C PHE A 79 -3.74 -3.97 0.00
N ASN A 80 -4.87 -4.61 -0.28
CA ASN A 80 -5.19 -5.09 -1.62
C ASN A 80 -5.48 -3.92 -2.58
N GLU A 81 -6.34 -2.99 -2.17
CA GLU A 81 -6.77 -1.87 -3.03
C GLU A 81 -5.63 -0.92 -3.38
N ALA A 82 -4.66 -0.70 -2.48
CA ALA A 82 -3.50 0.15 -2.75
C ALA A 82 -2.34 -0.60 -3.43
N GLY A 83 -2.52 -1.87 -3.80
CA GLY A 83 -1.48 -2.68 -4.43
C GLY A 83 -0.23 -2.87 -3.57
N ILE A 84 -0.39 -2.93 -2.24
CA ILE A 84 0.75 -3.06 -1.32
C ILE A 84 1.35 -4.45 -1.43
N VAL A 85 2.68 -4.52 -1.52
CA VAL A 85 3.42 -5.78 -1.61
C VAL A 85 3.79 -6.27 -0.21
N ASP A 86 3.46 -7.52 0.10
CA ASP A 86 3.95 -8.22 1.28
C ASP A 86 5.39 -8.70 1.03
N TRP A 87 6.35 -7.81 1.29
CA TRP A 87 7.77 -8.06 1.08
C TRP A 87 8.32 -9.26 1.85
N SER A 88 7.66 -9.70 2.92
CA SER A 88 8.07 -10.90 3.67
C SER A 88 7.86 -12.20 2.87
N LYS A 89 7.02 -12.16 1.83
CA LYS A 89 6.69 -13.30 0.96
C LYS A 89 7.34 -13.23 -0.42
N VAL A 90 8.01 -12.12 -0.76
CA VAL A 90 8.70 -11.98 -2.05
C VAL A 90 9.89 -12.94 -2.10
N SER A 91 10.04 -13.65 -3.20
CA SER A 91 11.14 -14.59 -3.40
C SER A 91 12.47 -13.86 -3.57
N ILE A 92 13.54 -14.42 -2.98
CA ILE A 92 14.92 -13.99 -3.27
C ILE A 92 15.13 -14.07 -4.79
N ASN A 93 15.89 -13.12 -5.34
CA ASN A 93 16.12 -12.87 -6.76
C ASN A 93 14.91 -12.34 -7.56
N ALA A 94 13.76 -12.06 -6.96
CA ALA A 94 12.68 -11.37 -7.67
C ALA A 94 13.19 -10.03 -8.25
N ARG A 95 12.83 -9.74 -9.51
CA ARG A 95 13.13 -8.46 -10.14
C ARG A 95 12.25 -7.39 -9.52
N VAL A 96 12.87 -6.31 -9.07
CA VAL A 96 12.20 -5.22 -8.38
C VAL A 96 12.72 -3.88 -8.86
N PHE A 97 11.89 -2.85 -8.71
CA PHE A 97 12.32 -1.47 -8.80
C PHE A 97 12.36 -0.88 -7.41
N VAL A 98 13.46 -0.22 -7.05
CA VAL A 98 13.67 0.35 -5.72
C VAL A 98 14.18 1.79 -5.78
N LYS A 99 13.96 2.54 -4.70
CA LYS A 99 14.48 3.90 -4.50
C LYS A 99 14.44 4.33 -3.04
N ASP A 100 15.20 5.37 -2.68
CA ASP A 100 15.28 5.87 -1.30
C ASP A 100 14.44 7.12 -1.04
N ASN A 101 14.21 7.95 -2.06
CA ASN A 101 13.34 9.12 -1.95
C ASN A 101 12.18 9.06 -2.95
N VAL A 102 11.11 9.80 -2.65
CA VAL A 102 9.90 9.83 -3.49
C VAL A 102 10.19 10.43 -4.87
N ASP A 103 11.15 11.34 -4.98
CA ASP A 103 11.51 12.02 -6.23
C ASP A 103 12.61 11.30 -7.03
N ASP A 104 13.23 10.25 -6.46
CA ASP A 104 14.27 9.50 -7.15
C ASP A 104 13.69 8.66 -8.30
N GLU A 105 14.52 8.44 -9.32
CA GLU A 105 14.26 7.47 -10.36
C GLU A 105 14.25 6.04 -9.78
N TRP A 106 13.43 5.18 -10.37
CA TRP A 106 13.34 3.78 -9.99
C TRP A 106 14.56 3.01 -10.51
N VAL A 107 15.30 2.37 -9.62
CA VAL A 107 16.48 1.58 -9.97
C VAL A 107 16.10 0.09 -10.05
N PRO A 108 16.37 -0.61 -11.16
CA PRO A 108 16.15 -2.04 -11.26
C PRO A 108 17.17 -2.81 -10.41
N GLN A 109 16.68 -3.76 -9.63
CA GLN A 109 17.48 -4.58 -8.72
C GLN A 109 16.92 -6.01 -8.62
N HIS A 110 17.68 -6.88 -7.97
CA HIS A 110 17.20 -8.20 -7.53
C HIS A 110 17.06 -8.22 -6.02
N PHE A 111 15.86 -8.59 -5.55
CA PHE A 111 15.51 -8.68 -4.15
C PHE A 111 16.38 -9.72 -3.43
N SER A 112 16.92 -9.38 -2.27
CA SER A 112 17.70 -10.31 -1.44
C SER A 112 17.01 -10.65 -0.11
N GLY A 113 16.07 -9.82 0.35
CA GLY A 113 15.27 -10.11 1.52
C GLY A 113 14.54 -8.90 2.10
N TYR A 114 13.70 -9.14 3.10
CA TYR A 114 12.99 -8.11 3.85
C TYR A 114 13.22 -8.32 5.34
N LYS A 115 13.82 -7.33 6.01
CA LYS A 115 14.23 -7.43 7.42
C LYS A 115 13.84 -6.14 8.14
N ASN A 116 13.15 -6.24 9.28
CA ASN A 116 12.77 -5.09 10.12
C ASN A 116 12.08 -3.93 9.37
N GLY A 117 11.21 -4.24 8.40
CA GLY A 117 10.51 -3.20 7.63
C GLY A 117 11.30 -2.64 6.45
N VAL A 118 12.49 -3.17 6.17
CA VAL A 118 13.41 -2.65 5.15
C VAL A 118 13.61 -3.66 4.03
N ILE A 119 13.52 -3.19 2.79
CA ILE A 119 13.76 -3.97 1.58
C ILE A 119 15.27 -4.03 1.35
N TYR A 120 15.80 -5.23 1.11
CA TYR A 120 17.19 -5.45 0.73
C TYR A 120 17.28 -5.99 -0.68
N CYS A 121 18.26 -5.51 -1.42
CA CYS A 121 18.61 -5.98 -2.75
C CYS A 121 20.09 -6.30 -2.82
N PHE A 122 20.49 -7.17 -3.74
CA PHE A 122 21.91 -7.41 -4.00
C PHE A 122 22.59 -6.15 -4.56
N ASN A 123 23.81 -5.88 -4.11
CA ASN A 123 24.55 -4.70 -4.53
C ASN A 123 24.76 -4.67 -6.06
N ALA A 124 24.71 -3.47 -6.65
CA ALA A 124 25.02 -3.20 -8.05
C ALA A 124 24.21 -4.02 -9.09
N GLY A 125 22.93 -4.31 -8.85
CA GLY A 125 22.09 -5.01 -9.83
C GLY A 125 22.37 -6.51 -9.93
N ARG A 126 23.27 -7.03 -9.09
CA ARG A 126 23.66 -8.44 -9.09
C ARG A 126 22.49 -9.33 -8.69
N SER A 127 22.66 -10.63 -8.88
CA SER A 127 21.73 -11.64 -8.40
C SER A 127 22.44 -12.56 -7.40
N TYR A 128 21.71 -13.46 -6.76
CA TYR A 128 22.28 -14.51 -5.92
C TYR A 128 23.42 -15.29 -6.59
N PHE A 129 23.40 -15.41 -7.92
CA PHE A 129 24.44 -16.13 -8.68
C PHE A 129 25.73 -15.33 -8.87
N THR A 130 25.67 -14.01 -8.83
CA THR A 130 26.79 -13.10 -9.16
C THR A 130 27.20 -12.19 -8.01
N THR A 131 26.48 -12.24 -6.89
CA THR A 131 26.76 -11.45 -5.70
C THR A 131 27.95 -12.01 -4.91
N ASN A 132 28.67 -11.12 -4.24
CA ASN A 132 29.66 -11.46 -3.22
C ASN A 132 29.05 -11.46 -1.80
N GLY A 133 27.72 -11.49 -1.70
CA GLY A 133 26.97 -11.42 -0.43
C GLY A 133 26.69 -9.99 0.06
N GLU A 134 27.06 -8.97 -0.72
CA GLU A 134 26.76 -7.57 -0.40
C GLU A 134 25.29 -7.24 -0.68
N GLU A 135 24.61 -6.68 0.32
CA GLU A 135 23.22 -6.23 0.25
C GLU A 135 23.13 -4.73 0.48
N VAL A 136 22.17 -4.07 -0.17
CA VAL A 136 21.86 -2.65 -0.01
C VAL A 136 20.39 -2.51 0.38
N SER A 137 20.12 -1.71 1.40
CA SER A 137 18.77 -1.40 1.87
C SER A 137 18.11 -0.30 1.03
N TRP A 138 16.79 -0.40 0.87
CA TRP A 138 15.97 0.57 0.14
C TRP A 138 14.68 0.88 0.91
N LYS A 139 14.22 2.13 0.86
CA LYS A 139 12.98 2.56 1.54
C LYS A 139 11.71 2.21 0.77
N TYR A 140 11.74 2.28 -0.55
CA TYR A 140 10.59 2.05 -1.42
C TYR A 140 10.90 0.97 -2.43
N GLY A 141 9.92 0.13 -2.73
CA GLY A 141 10.02 -0.91 -3.74
C GLY A 141 8.69 -1.13 -4.44
N LYS A 142 8.75 -1.67 -5.65
CA LYS A 142 7.64 -2.33 -6.34
C LYS A 142 8.18 -3.52 -7.12
N LEU A 143 7.34 -4.53 -7.34
CA LEU A 143 7.70 -5.65 -8.21
C LEU A 143 7.88 -5.12 -9.63
N ALA A 144 8.89 -5.63 -10.34
CA ALA A 144 8.95 -5.45 -11.78
C ALA A 144 7.92 -6.42 -12.38
N ASP A 145 6.98 -5.90 -13.17
CA ASP A 145 6.11 -6.74 -13.98
C ASP A 145 6.96 -7.65 -14.88
N GLU A 146 6.47 -8.86 -15.19
CA GLU A 146 7.25 -9.85 -15.94
C GLU A 146 7.64 -9.41 -17.35
#